data_AF-A0A8T6S7F7-F1
#
_entry.id   AF-A0A8T6S7F7-F1
#
_cell.length_a   1.000
_cell.length_b   1.000
_cell.length_c   1.000
_cell.angle_alpha   90.00
_cell.angle_beta   90.00
_cell.angle_gamma   90.00
#
_symmetry.space_group_name_H-M   'P 1'
#
loop_
_entity.id
_entity.type
_entity.pdbx_description
1 polymer ?
#
loop_
_entity_poly.entity_id
_entity_poly.type
_entity_poly.pdbx_seq_one_letter_code
_entity_poly.pdbx_strand_id
1 'polypeptide(L)'
;MKAIYEVVADFNPKLWLKPLRKTSTLHLIKIAVFYHVVGLAFMYSGSAAVTVLVPDYEVPTIPVSISLAVSAGAVEEALFFGIPFYIINHPMIVLGSGILWSFVHLFNTETFTFSTLAYSSLFFTIPHIFFSLRTWISGKGWFAVAFHAVWNLGVLASYCSAGLRDCYLFGTQHDLLIDVFSITAAISSLVLVYILYRRSTSKNKTIRYIVWIPIVVLVISEVLLTYVSFGNIVST
;
A
#
# COMPACT_ATOMS: atom_id res chain seq x y z
N MET A 1 -19.33 0.78 30.11
CA MET A 1 -19.90 -0.23 29.17
C MET A 1 -19.89 0.23 27.71
N LYS A 2 -20.48 1.39 27.36
CA LYS A 2 -20.54 1.91 25.96
C LYS A 2 -19.17 2.00 25.27
N ALA A 3 -18.15 2.52 25.97
CA ALA A 3 -16.81 2.67 25.42
C ALA A 3 -16.09 1.35 25.08
N ILE A 4 -16.37 0.26 25.81
CA ILE A 4 -15.80 -1.08 25.57
C ILE A 4 -16.51 -1.72 24.38
N TYR A 5 -17.84 -1.62 24.34
CA TYR A 5 -18.65 -2.12 23.23
C TYR A 5 -18.25 -1.49 21.88
N GLU A 6 -17.97 -0.19 21.84
CA GLU A 6 -17.51 0.49 20.63
C GLU A 6 -16.16 -0.04 20.13
N VAL A 7 -15.24 -0.34 21.05
CA VAL A 7 -13.93 -0.90 20.72
C VAL A 7 -14.08 -2.31 20.17
N VAL A 8 -14.82 -3.19 20.85
CA VAL A 8 -15.06 -4.57 20.41
C VAL A 8 -15.79 -4.61 19.07
N ALA A 9 -16.75 -3.71 18.85
CA ALA A 9 -17.46 -3.61 17.59
C ALA A 9 -16.52 -3.28 16.43
N ASP A 10 -15.49 -2.45 16.65
CA ASP A 10 -14.51 -2.14 15.62
C ASP A 10 -13.62 -3.34 15.27
N PHE A 11 -13.54 -4.41 16.06
CA PHE A 11 -12.81 -5.63 15.66
C PHE A 11 -13.70 -6.67 14.95
N ASN A 12 -15.03 -6.50 14.96
CA ASN A 12 -15.97 -7.47 14.42
C ASN A 12 -15.94 -7.51 12.87
N PRO A 13 -15.63 -8.66 12.24
CA PRO A 13 -15.62 -8.82 10.78
C PRO A 13 -16.89 -8.38 10.06
N LYS A 14 -18.06 -8.53 10.72
CA LYS A 14 -19.36 -8.09 10.18
C LYS A 14 -19.44 -6.56 9.98
N LEU A 15 -18.52 -5.80 10.56
CA LEU A 15 -18.49 -4.35 10.51
C LEU A 15 -17.28 -3.81 9.74
N TRP A 16 -16.50 -4.66 9.06
CA TRP A 16 -15.28 -4.22 8.38
C TRP A 16 -15.51 -3.34 7.14
N LEU A 17 -16.74 -3.26 6.64
CA LEU A 17 -17.14 -2.33 5.57
C LEU A 17 -17.70 -1.00 6.10
N LYS A 18 -17.73 -0.81 7.43
CA LYS A 18 -18.25 0.40 8.08
C LYS A 18 -17.12 1.25 8.66
N PRO A 19 -17.33 2.57 8.74
CA PRO A 19 -16.36 3.46 9.38
C PRO A 19 -16.11 3.06 10.83
N LEU A 20 -14.91 3.37 11.30
CA LEU A 20 -14.48 3.21 12.67
C LEU A 20 -15.32 4.11 13.57
N ARG A 21 -15.77 3.54 14.69
CA ARG A 21 -16.53 4.30 15.69
C ARG A 21 -15.64 5.24 16.48
N LYS A 22 -14.35 4.88 16.61
CA LYS A 22 -13.32 5.71 17.27
C LYS A 22 -12.18 5.97 16.30
N THR A 23 -11.70 7.22 16.29
CA THR A 23 -10.62 7.65 15.38
C THR A 23 -9.49 8.38 16.08
N SER A 24 -9.38 8.23 17.41
CA SER A 24 -8.19 8.66 18.16
C SER A 24 -6.95 7.89 17.68
N THR A 25 -5.79 8.55 17.63
CA THR A 25 -4.54 7.95 17.16
C THR A 25 -4.21 6.61 17.82
N LEU A 26 -4.36 6.50 19.14
CA LEU A 26 -4.11 5.25 19.87
C LEU A 26 -5.05 4.11 19.42
N HIS A 27 -6.30 4.41 19.10
CA HIS A 27 -7.24 3.42 18.57
C HIS A 27 -6.89 3.00 17.15
N LEU A 28 -6.49 3.96 16.31
CA LEU A 28 -6.01 3.66 14.96
C LEU A 28 -4.78 2.74 14.98
N ILE A 29 -3.83 2.98 15.89
CA ILE A 29 -2.67 2.09 16.10
C ILE A 29 -3.13 0.68 16.48
N LYS A 30 -4.07 0.54 17.43
CA LYS A 30 -4.60 -0.78 17.84
C LYS A 30 -5.26 -1.51 16.66
N ILE A 31 -6.05 -0.80 15.87
CA ILE A 31 -6.71 -1.36 14.69
C ILE A 31 -5.69 -1.77 13.63
N ALA A 32 -4.68 -0.92 13.38
CA ALA A 32 -3.61 -1.22 12.45
C ALA A 32 -2.84 -2.48 12.85
N VAL A 33 -2.38 -2.54 14.11
CA VAL A 33 -1.69 -3.71 14.67
C VAL A 33 -2.55 -4.97 14.56
N PHE A 34 -3.85 -4.89 14.88
CA PHE A 34 -4.75 -6.04 14.76
C PHE A 34 -4.82 -6.58 13.33
N TYR A 35 -5.09 -5.73 12.33
CA TYR A 35 -5.18 -6.18 10.95
C TYR A 35 -3.84 -6.72 10.44
N HIS A 36 -2.72 -6.14 10.87
CA HIS A 36 -1.39 -6.57 10.46
C HIS A 36 -0.98 -7.90 11.12
N VAL A 37 -1.35 -8.13 12.39
CA VAL A 37 -1.16 -9.44 13.05
C VAL A 37 -2.00 -10.52 12.36
N VAL A 38 -3.26 -10.23 12.01
CA VAL A 38 -4.08 -11.14 11.20
C VAL A 38 -3.46 -11.36 9.82
N GLY A 39 -2.95 -10.30 9.19
CA GLY A 39 -2.19 -10.36 7.94
C GLY A 39 -0.98 -11.28 8.01
N LEU A 40 -0.16 -11.16 9.06
CA LEU A 40 0.98 -12.04 9.28
C LEU A 40 0.53 -13.49 9.46
N ALA A 41 -0.54 -13.74 10.21
CA ALA A 41 -1.07 -15.10 10.36
C ALA A 41 -1.51 -15.70 9.02
N PHE A 42 -2.18 -14.91 8.18
CA PHE A 42 -2.57 -15.31 6.82
C PHE A 42 -1.36 -15.55 5.92
N MET A 43 -0.37 -14.65 5.98
CA MET A 43 0.89 -14.78 5.26
C MET A 43 1.58 -16.09 5.60
N TYR A 44 1.85 -16.36 6.88
CA TYR A 44 2.59 -17.57 7.29
C TYR A 44 1.82 -18.86 7.02
N SER A 45 0.52 -18.90 7.32
CA SER A 45 -0.30 -20.10 7.07
C SER A 45 -0.52 -20.36 5.57
N GLY A 46 -0.75 -19.30 4.79
CA GLY A 46 -0.90 -19.39 3.35
C GLY A 46 0.41 -19.79 2.66
N SER A 47 1.54 -19.21 3.05
CA SER A 47 2.86 -19.63 2.55
C SER A 47 3.15 -21.10 2.87
N ALA A 48 2.86 -21.56 4.08
CA ALA A 48 3.04 -22.97 4.45
C ALA A 48 2.20 -23.91 3.56
N ALA A 49 0.96 -23.52 3.24
CA ALA A 49 0.12 -24.28 2.31
C ALA A 49 0.69 -24.27 0.88
N VAL A 50 1.16 -23.11 0.40
CA VAL A 50 1.75 -22.98 -0.95
C VAL A 50 2.99 -23.84 -1.12
N THR A 51 3.90 -23.87 -0.15
CA THR A 51 5.12 -24.71 -0.24
C THR A 51 4.80 -26.20 -0.38
N VAL A 52 3.63 -26.65 0.09
CA VAL A 52 3.18 -28.05 -0.06
C VAL A 52 2.44 -28.27 -1.38
N LEU A 53 1.68 -27.27 -1.84
CA LEU A 53 0.77 -27.41 -2.98
C LEU A 53 1.41 -27.04 -4.33
N VAL A 54 2.47 -26.23 -4.30
CA VAL A 54 3.15 -25.72 -5.50
C VAL A 54 4.53 -26.36 -5.56
N PRO A 55 4.76 -27.30 -6.50
CA PRO A 55 6.08 -27.89 -6.69
C PRO A 55 7.12 -26.82 -6.99
N ASP A 56 8.31 -26.99 -6.41
CA ASP A 56 9.47 -26.12 -6.63
C ASP A 56 9.20 -24.63 -6.31
N TYR A 57 8.33 -24.36 -5.33
CA TYR A 57 8.03 -23.00 -4.92
C TYR A 57 9.27 -22.28 -4.37
N GLU A 58 9.59 -21.14 -4.96
CA GLU A 58 10.65 -20.24 -4.52
C GLU A 58 10.05 -18.93 -4.02
N VAL A 59 10.53 -18.47 -2.86
CA VAL A 59 10.10 -17.20 -2.29
C VAL A 59 10.71 -16.07 -3.13
N PRO A 60 9.89 -15.17 -3.73
CA PRO A 60 10.43 -14.12 -4.57
C PRO A 60 11.24 -13.11 -3.76
N THR A 61 12.35 -12.68 -4.35
CA THR A 61 13.20 -11.61 -3.84
C THR A 61 13.21 -10.48 -4.84
N ILE A 62 12.89 -9.26 -4.41
CA ILE A 62 13.03 -8.05 -5.21
C ILE A 62 13.90 -7.09 -4.42
N PRO A 63 14.95 -6.50 -5.00
CA PRO A 63 15.73 -5.46 -4.33
C PRO A 63 14.85 -4.23 -4.06
N VAL A 64 14.86 -3.74 -2.82
CA VAL A 64 14.05 -2.58 -2.41
C VAL A 64 14.92 -1.67 -1.54
N SER A 65 15.12 -0.42 -1.97
CA SER A 65 15.74 0.63 -1.17
C SER A 65 14.77 1.15 -0.09
N ILE A 66 15.30 1.84 0.91
CA ILE A 66 14.47 2.48 1.96
C ILE A 66 13.53 3.52 1.34
N SER A 67 14.03 4.35 0.43
CA SER A 67 13.22 5.35 -0.30
C SER A 67 12.07 4.70 -1.04
N LEU A 68 12.32 3.64 -1.81
CA LEU A 68 11.29 2.93 -2.57
C LEU A 68 10.24 2.29 -1.65
N ALA A 69 10.66 1.65 -0.55
CA ALA A 69 9.73 1.05 0.41
C ALA A 69 8.77 2.08 1.03
N VAL A 70 9.30 3.25 1.40
CA VAL A 70 8.53 4.33 2.02
C VAL A 70 7.62 5.02 1.00
N SER A 71 8.12 5.34 -0.19
CA SER A 71 7.32 5.98 -1.25
C SER A 71 6.22 5.05 -1.77
N ALA A 72 6.48 3.76 -1.92
CA ALA A 72 5.49 2.77 -2.34
C ALA A 72 4.26 2.76 -1.42
N GLY A 73 4.44 2.76 -0.10
CA GLY A 73 3.31 2.81 0.84
C GLY A 73 2.42 4.05 0.64
N ALA A 74 3.02 5.20 0.31
CA ALA A 74 2.27 6.41 0.03
C ALA A 74 1.56 6.38 -1.34
N VAL A 75 2.23 5.88 -2.38
CA VAL A 75 1.65 5.71 -3.72
C VAL A 75 0.48 4.74 -3.66
N GLU A 76 0.66 3.57 -3.04
CA GLU A 76 -0.35 2.52 -2.98
C GLU A 76 -1.61 2.97 -2.23
N GLU A 77 -1.45 3.58 -1.05
CA GLU A 77 -2.58 4.13 -0.29
C GLU A 77 -3.32 5.22 -1.07
N ALA A 78 -2.59 6.07 -1.79
CA ALA A 78 -3.20 7.11 -2.61
C ALA A 78 -3.92 6.55 -3.84
N LEU A 79 -3.28 5.69 -4.62
CA LEU A 79 -3.81 5.16 -5.89
C LEU A 79 -4.97 4.19 -5.67
N PHE A 80 -4.84 3.27 -4.72
CA PHE A 80 -5.82 2.19 -4.54
C PHE A 80 -6.89 2.50 -3.52
N PHE A 81 -6.72 3.52 -2.66
CA PHE A 81 -7.72 3.81 -1.63
C PHE A 81 -8.15 5.28 -1.63
N GLY A 82 -7.20 6.23 -1.55
CA GLY A 82 -7.51 7.65 -1.44
C GLY A 82 -8.18 8.27 -2.68
N ILE A 83 -7.58 8.11 -3.85
CA ILE A 83 -8.10 8.65 -5.12
C ILE A 83 -9.46 8.03 -5.48
N PRO A 84 -9.64 6.69 -5.47
CA PRO A 84 -10.93 6.07 -5.74
C PRO A 84 -12.01 6.53 -4.75
N PHE A 85 -11.65 6.67 -3.46
CA PHE A 85 -12.56 7.19 -2.44
C PHE A 85 -13.01 8.62 -2.75
N TYR A 86 -12.10 9.57 -3.04
CA TYR A 86 -12.51 10.96 -3.25
C TYR A 86 -13.13 11.26 -4.61
N ILE A 87 -12.92 10.40 -5.62
CA ILE A 87 -13.60 10.54 -6.92
C ILE A 87 -15.05 10.06 -6.82
N ILE A 88 -15.29 8.89 -6.24
CA ILE A 88 -16.61 8.24 -6.27
C ILE A 88 -17.39 8.39 -4.95
N ASN A 89 -16.69 8.58 -3.83
CA ASN A 89 -17.26 8.71 -2.48
C ASN A 89 -18.12 7.50 -2.07
N HIS A 90 -17.66 6.28 -2.41
CA HIS A 90 -18.37 5.05 -2.09
C HIS A 90 -17.43 3.95 -1.57
N PRO A 91 -17.69 3.34 -0.39
CA PRO A 91 -16.81 2.32 0.20
C PRO A 91 -16.55 1.09 -0.69
N MET A 92 -17.52 0.67 -1.50
CA MET A 92 -17.34 -0.52 -2.36
C MET A 92 -16.31 -0.30 -3.48
N ILE A 93 -16.11 0.94 -3.93
CA ILE A 93 -15.05 1.24 -4.89
C ILE A 93 -13.69 1.02 -4.26
N VAL A 94 -13.52 1.52 -3.03
CA VAL A 94 -12.28 1.36 -2.25
C VAL A 94 -12.01 -0.12 -1.97
N LEU A 95 -13.05 -0.91 -1.69
CA LEU A 95 -12.91 -2.36 -1.57
C LEU A 95 -12.47 -3.01 -2.88
N GLY A 96 -13.10 -2.65 -4.01
CA GLY A 96 -12.76 -3.20 -5.31
C GLY A 96 -11.32 -2.87 -5.74
N SER A 97 -10.88 -1.62 -5.55
CA SER A 97 -9.51 -1.21 -5.82
C SER A 97 -8.51 -1.83 -4.83
N GLY A 98 -8.87 -2.01 -3.56
CA GLY A 98 -8.07 -2.75 -2.59
C GLY A 98 -7.91 -4.24 -2.94
N ILE A 99 -8.96 -4.88 -3.46
CA ILE A 99 -8.87 -6.25 -3.99
C ILE A 99 -7.88 -6.28 -5.15
N LEU A 100 -8.01 -5.37 -6.12
CA LEU A 100 -7.07 -5.26 -7.24
C LEU A 100 -5.63 -5.07 -6.75
N TRP A 101 -5.41 -4.18 -5.79
CA TRP A 101 -4.10 -3.93 -5.17
C TRP A 101 -3.48 -5.20 -4.58
N SER A 102 -4.28 -5.99 -3.85
CA SER A 102 -3.84 -7.27 -3.27
C SER A 102 -3.52 -8.31 -4.35
N PHE A 103 -4.30 -8.38 -5.43
CA PHE A 103 -3.98 -9.23 -6.57
C PHE A 103 -2.70 -8.79 -7.30
N VAL A 104 -2.46 -7.49 -7.46
CA VAL A 104 -1.21 -6.97 -8.05
C VAL A 104 0.02 -7.40 -7.23
N HIS A 105 -0.11 -7.49 -5.91
CA HIS A 105 0.97 -7.98 -5.04
C HIS A 105 1.40 -9.42 -5.32
N LEU A 106 0.54 -10.25 -5.92
CA LEU A 106 0.91 -11.62 -6.35
C LEU A 106 2.02 -11.60 -7.41
N PHE A 107 2.05 -10.53 -8.20
CA PHE A 107 2.98 -10.31 -9.31
C PHE A 107 4.24 -9.57 -8.90
N ASN A 108 4.46 -9.36 -7.59
CA ASN A 108 5.68 -8.78 -7.05
C ASN A 108 6.82 -9.81 -7.07
N THR A 109 7.23 -10.21 -8.28
CA THR A 109 8.29 -11.18 -8.56
C THR A 109 9.03 -10.79 -9.84
N GLU A 110 10.28 -11.22 -9.97
CA GLU A 110 11.08 -10.97 -11.18
C GLU A 110 10.64 -11.85 -12.36
N THR A 111 10.05 -13.02 -12.09
CA THR A 111 9.62 -13.98 -13.11
C THR A 111 8.14 -14.33 -12.96
N PHE A 112 7.39 -14.31 -14.06
CA PHE A 112 5.96 -14.61 -14.05
C PHE A 112 5.70 -16.11 -14.20
N THR A 113 6.15 -16.90 -13.22
CA THR A 113 5.89 -18.34 -13.18
C THR A 113 5.12 -18.71 -11.92
N PHE A 114 4.32 -19.78 -12.00
CA PHE A 114 3.47 -20.19 -10.87
C PHE A 114 4.28 -20.54 -9.61
N SER A 115 5.50 -21.07 -9.76
CA SER A 115 6.41 -21.39 -8.66
C SER A 115 7.12 -20.17 -8.06
N THR A 116 7.01 -18.98 -8.66
CA THR A 116 7.72 -17.77 -8.20
C THR A 116 6.78 -16.61 -7.84
N LEU A 117 5.46 -16.81 -7.87
CA LEU A 117 4.50 -15.78 -7.47
C LEU A 117 4.61 -15.43 -5.98
N ALA A 118 4.35 -14.16 -5.67
CA ALA A 118 4.43 -13.62 -4.31
C ALA A 118 3.15 -13.90 -3.49
N TYR A 119 2.83 -15.18 -3.29
CA TYR A 119 1.64 -15.60 -2.55
C TYR A 119 1.62 -15.07 -1.11
N SER A 120 2.78 -15.00 -0.45
CA SER A 120 2.91 -14.41 0.90
C SER A 120 2.37 -12.98 0.94
N SER A 121 2.76 -12.15 -0.03
CA SER A 121 2.30 -10.77 -0.20
C SER A 121 0.80 -10.70 -0.45
N LEU A 122 0.25 -11.56 -1.31
CA LEU A 122 -1.20 -11.67 -1.53
C LEU A 122 -1.94 -11.96 -0.22
N PHE A 123 -1.52 -12.98 0.54
CA PHE A 123 -2.19 -13.36 1.77
C PHE A 123 -2.10 -12.29 2.86
N PHE A 124 -0.96 -11.61 2.97
CA PHE A 124 -0.78 -10.50 3.89
C PHE A 124 -1.69 -9.31 3.57
N THR A 125 -1.80 -8.98 2.28
CA THR A 125 -2.55 -7.79 1.83
C THR A 125 -4.07 -7.95 2.01
N ILE A 126 -4.62 -9.17 2.06
CA ILE A 126 -6.06 -9.40 2.25
C ILE A 126 -6.58 -8.75 3.55
N PRO A 127 -6.04 -9.02 4.76
CA PRO A 127 -6.43 -8.29 5.96
C PRO A 127 -6.09 -6.80 5.91
N HIS A 128 -4.99 -6.42 5.25
CA HIS A 128 -4.58 -5.03 5.08
C HIS A 128 -5.64 -4.20 4.33
N ILE A 129 -6.30 -4.74 3.30
CA ILE A 129 -7.40 -4.04 2.59
C ILE A 129 -8.41 -3.45 3.57
N PHE A 130 -8.80 -4.22 4.59
CA PHE A 130 -9.80 -3.77 5.56
C PHE A 130 -9.27 -2.69 6.51
N PHE A 131 -7.98 -2.70 6.83
CA PHE A 131 -7.36 -1.59 7.56
C PHE A 131 -7.44 -0.30 6.75
N SER A 132 -6.98 -0.32 5.50
CA SER A 132 -6.93 0.88 4.65
C SER A 132 -8.34 1.35 4.34
N LEU A 133 -9.23 0.47 3.87
CA LEU A 133 -10.65 0.77 3.62
C LEU A 133 -11.28 1.51 4.80
N ARG A 134 -11.18 0.95 6.01
CA ARG A 134 -11.84 1.52 7.18
C ARG A 134 -11.22 2.83 7.62
N THR A 135 -9.91 2.97 7.49
CA THR A 135 -9.22 4.21 7.83
C THR A 135 -9.62 5.34 6.87
N TRP A 136 -9.74 5.04 5.57
CA TRP A 136 -10.18 6.00 4.55
C TRP A 136 -11.64 6.43 4.72
N ILE A 137 -12.58 5.48 4.82
CA ILE A 137 -14.01 5.82 5.00
C ILE A 137 -14.30 6.51 6.33
N SER A 138 -13.39 6.42 7.31
CA SER A 138 -13.46 7.17 8.58
C SER A 138 -12.87 8.58 8.50
N GLY A 139 -12.41 9.02 7.32
CA GLY A 139 -11.78 10.33 7.12
C GLY A 139 -10.37 10.43 7.73
N LYS A 140 -9.70 9.30 7.97
CA LYS A 140 -8.36 9.25 8.57
C LYS A 140 -7.30 8.69 7.62
N GLY A 141 -7.50 8.77 6.30
CA GLY A 141 -6.60 8.22 5.29
C GLY A 141 -5.12 8.62 5.42
N TRP A 142 -4.82 9.81 5.94
CA TRP A 142 -3.43 10.21 6.26
C TRP A 142 -2.73 9.23 7.22
N PHE A 143 -3.48 8.61 8.13
CA PHE A 143 -2.96 7.62 9.06
C PHE A 143 -2.65 6.31 8.33
N ALA A 144 -3.48 5.89 7.36
CA ALA A 144 -3.20 4.71 6.55
C ALA A 144 -1.91 4.90 5.75
N VAL A 145 -1.76 6.05 5.07
CA VAL A 145 -0.53 6.44 4.36
C VAL A 145 0.70 6.35 5.27
N ALA A 146 0.65 7.02 6.43
CA ALA A 146 1.79 7.05 7.35
C ALA A 146 2.09 5.66 7.93
N PHE A 147 1.05 4.91 8.31
CA PHE A 147 1.21 3.58 8.87
C PHE A 147 1.79 2.60 7.85
N HIS A 148 1.30 2.62 6.61
CA HIS A 148 1.79 1.75 5.54
C HIS A 148 3.26 2.05 5.22
N ALA A 149 3.64 3.32 5.10
CA ALA A 149 5.05 3.71 4.91
C ALA A 149 5.96 3.21 6.06
N VAL A 150 5.51 3.36 7.32
CA VAL A 150 6.24 2.86 8.51
C VAL A 150 6.29 1.33 8.52
N TRP A 151 5.21 0.67 8.11
CA TRP A 151 5.15 -0.79 8.02
C TRP A 151 6.17 -1.31 7.01
N ASN A 152 6.20 -0.76 5.80
CA ASN A 152 7.16 -1.15 4.78
C ASN A 152 8.61 -0.96 5.25
N LEU A 153 8.87 0.17 5.92
CA LEU A 153 10.17 0.42 6.53
C LEU A 153 10.50 -0.61 7.62
N GLY A 154 9.54 -0.94 8.49
CA GLY A 154 9.73 -1.93 9.55
C GLY A 154 10.01 -3.34 9.02
N VAL A 155 9.27 -3.75 7.98
CA VAL A 155 9.50 -5.02 7.30
C VAL A 155 10.89 -5.03 6.65
N LEU A 156 11.25 -4.01 5.88
CA LEU A 156 12.58 -3.90 5.26
C LEU A 156 13.70 -3.93 6.30
N ALA A 157 13.57 -3.12 7.37
CA ALA A 157 14.53 -3.09 8.46
C ALA A 157 14.69 -4.46 9.14
N SER A 158 13.60 -5.23 9.29
CA SER A 158 13.67 -6.58 9.84
C SER A 158 14.50 -7.53 8.97
N TYR A 159 14.31 -7.51 7.64
CA TYR A 159 15.12 -8.29 6.70
C TYR A 159 16.60 -7.90 6.75
N CYS A 160 16.88 -6.60 6.82
CA CYS A 160 18.25 -6.10 6.92
C CYS A 160 18.92 -6.49 8.23
N SER A 161 18.21 -6.39 9.36
CA SER A 161 18.75 -6.81 10.67
C SER A 161 19.02 -8.31 10.75
N ALA A 162 18.28 -9.12 9.98
CA ALA A 162 18.47 -10.55 9.88
C ALA A 162 19.57 -10.95 8.87
N GLY A 163 20.22 -9.98 8.20
CA GLY A 163 21.23 -10.24 7.17
C GLY A 163 20.66 -10.87 5.89
N LEU A 164 19.33 -10.81 5.71
CA LEU A 164 18.64 -11.37 4.56
C LEU A 164 18.68 -10.44 3.34
N ARG A 165 18.94 -9.14 3.56
CA ARG A 165 19.02 -8.11 2.53
C ARG A 165 19.97 -7.00 2.94
N ASP A 166 20.61 -6.38 1.96
CA ASP A 166 21.32 -5.12 2.17
C ASP A 166 20.33 -3.96 2.25
N CYS A 167 20.58 -3.03 3.18
CA CYS A 167 19.77 -1.82 3.35
C CYS A 167 20.53 -0.59 2.89
N TYR A 168 20.04 0.03 1.82
CA TYR A 168 20.53 1.32 1.34
C TYR A 168 19.43 2.39 1.48
N LEU A 169 19.85 3.60 1.87
CA LEU A 169 18.95 4.75 1.98
C LEU A 169 18.34 5.12 0.63
N PHE A 170 19.20 5.15 -0.39
CA PHE A 170 18.88 5.27 -1.79
C PHE A 170 19.58 4.12 -2.52
N GLY A 171 19.00 3.68 -3.63
CA GLY A 171 19.60 2.79 -4.58
C GLY A 171 20.93 3.31 -5.12
N THR A 172 21.76 2.39 -5.61
CA THR A 172 23.05 2.73 -6.22
C THR A 172 22.85 3.38 -7.60
N GLN A 173 23.93 3.75 -8.30
CA GLN A 173 23.93 4.62 -9.50
C GLN A 173 22.66 4.55 -10.39
N HIS A 174 22.26 3.36 -10.84
CA HIS A 174 21.10 3.17 -11.71
C HIS A 174 19.76 3.13 -10.97
N ASP A 175 19.73 2.63 -9.74
CA ASP A 175 18.53 2.55 -8.90
C ASP A 175 18.15 3.89 -8.27
N LEU A 176 19.08 4.86 -8.23
CA LEU A 176 18.80 6.22 -7.75
C LEU A 176 17.69 6.90 -8.56
N LEU A 177 17.62 6.66 -9.87
CA LEU A 177 16.54 7.20 -10.71
C LEU A 177 15.18 6.57 -10.37
N ILE A 178 15.16 5.28 -10.02
CA ILE A 178 13.95 4.58 -9.57
C ILE A 178 13.43 5.24 -8.29
N ASP A 179 14.32 5.55 -7.34
CA ASP A 179 13.94 6.26 -6.11
C ASP A 179 13.38 7.65 -6.38
N VAL A 180 14.05 8.43 -7.23
CA VAL A 180 13.62 9.80 -7.56
C VAL A 180 12.23 9.78 -8.19
N PHE A 181 11.98 8.90 -9.16
CA PHE A 181 10.67 8.79 -9.78
C PHE A 181 9.60 8.25 -8.82
N SER A 182 9.95 7.29 -7.95
CA SER A 182 9.04 6.77 -6.94
C SER A 182 8.66 7.82 -5.88
N ILE A 183 9.62 8.60 -5.38
CA ILE A 183 9.36 9.72 -4.46
C ILE A 183 8.49 10.79 -5.14
N THR A 184 8.78 11.10 -6.41
CA THR A 184 8.00 12.06 -7.19
C THR A 184 6.56 11.58 -7.37
N ALA A 185 6.36 10.30 -7.70
CA ALA A 185 5.04 9.68 -7.79
C ALA A 185 4.30 9.72 -6.44
N ALA A 186 4.98 9.46 -5.33
CA ALA A 186 4.41 9.54 -3.98
C ALA A 186 3.93 10.96 -3.66
N ILE A 187 4.79 11.97 -3.81
CA ILE A 187 4.43 13.37 -3.58
C ILE A 187 3.25 13.77 -4.46
N SER A 188 3.31 13.43 -5.75
CA SER A 188 2.26 13.77 -6.69
C SER A 188 0.92 13.13 -6.33
N SER A 189 0.94 11.85 -5.93
CA SER A 189 -0.25 11.11 -5.50
C SER A 189 -0.86 11.70 -4.23
N LEU A 190 -0.04 12.08 -3.24
CA LEU A 190 -0.51 12.72 -2.02
C LEU A 190 -1.09 14.11 -2.29
N VAL A 191 -0.47 14.90 -3.15
CA VAL A 191 -1.00 16.21 -3.59
C VAL A 191 -2.33 16.03 -4.31
N LEU A 192 -2.45 15.03 -5.19
CA LEU A 192 -3.68 14.70 -5.89
C LEU A 192 -4.80 14.34 -4.91
N VAL A 193 -4.54 13.43 -3.97
CA VAL A 193 -5.49 13.06 -2.90
C VAL A 193 -5.90 14.29 -2.10
N TYR A 194 -4.97 15.16 -1.72
CA TYR A 194 -5.26 16.37 -0.98
C TYR A 194 -6.16 17.34 -1.77
N ILE A 195 -5.89 17.54 -3.06
CA ILE A 195 -6.71 18.37 -3.94
C ILE A 195 -8.12 17.78 -4.06
N LEU A 196 -8.24 16.46 -4.25
CA LEU A 196 -9.52 15.76 -4.32
C LEU A 196 -10.32 15.85 -3.01
N TYR A 197 -9.64 15.70 -1.86
CA TYR A 197 -10.23 15.94 -0.54
C TYR A 197 -10.76 17.38 -0.45
N ARG A 198 -9.93 18.38 -0.79
CA ARG A 198 -10.35 19.79 -0.77
C ARG A 198 -11.52 20.03 -1.71
N ARG A 199 -11.54 19.42 -2.89
CA ARG A 199 -12.67 19.46 -3.84
C ARG A 199 -13.96 18.90 -3.23
N SER A 200 -13.87 17.80 -2.48
CA SER A 200 -15.03 17.20 -1.83
C SER A 200 -15.63 18.09 -0.73
N THR A 201 -14.79 18.91 -0.08
CA THR A 201 -15.20 19.79 1.02
C THR A 201 -15.49 21.25 0.62
N SER A 202 -15.03 21.70 -0.55
CA SER A 202 -15.06 23.11 -0.96
C SER A 202 -15.82 23.32 -2.26
N LYS A 203 -16.57 24.43 -2.36
CA LYS A 203 -17.28 24.84 -3.58
C LYS A 203 -16.40 25.54 -4.63
N ASN A 204 -15.09 25.65 -4.38
CA ASN A 204 -14.18 26.38 -5.26
C ASN A 204 -13.97 25.64 -6.60
N LYS A 205 -14.46 26.22 -7.70
CA LYS A 205 -14.35 25.66 -9.06
C LYS A 205 -12.92 25.62 -9.59
N THR A 206 -12.01 26.47 -9.12
CA THR A 206 -10.60 26.51 -9.56
C THR A 206 -9.85 25.22 -9.23
N ILE A 207 -10.25 24.52 -8.16
CA ILE A 207 -9.67 23.23 -7.74
C ILE A 207 -9.77 22.19 -8.87
N ARG A 208 -10.78 22.30 -9.75
CA ARG A 208 -10.98 21.37 -10.87
C ARG A 208 -9.86 21.41 -11.91
N TYR A 209 -9.22 22.57 -12.12
CA TYR A 209 -8.14 22.69 -13.10
C TYR A 209 -6.79 22.28 -12.54
N ILE A 210 -6.55 22.54 -11.25
CA ILE A 210 -5.29 22.22 -10.57
C ILE A 210 -5.04 20.71 -10.50
N VAL A 211 -6.10 19.89 -10.51
CA VAL A 211 -6.01 18.42 -10.43
C VAL A 211 -5.15 17.79 -11.54
N TRP A 212 -5.06 18.43 -12.71
CA TRP A 212 -4.32 17.91 -13.85
C TRP A 212 -2.81 17.92 -13.64
N ILE A 213 -2.28 18.89 -12.88
CA ILE A 213 -0.83 19.03 -12.64
C ILE A 213 -0.25 17.77 -11.99
N PRO A 214 -0.74 17.32 -10.81
CA PRO A 214 -0.21 16.11 -10.19
C PRO A 214 -0.56 14.84 -10.99
N ILE A 215 -1.66 14.80 -11.75
CA ILE A 215 -1.95 13.66 -12.63
C ILE A 215 -0.86 13.51 -13.69
N VAL A 216 -0.50 14.61 -14.38
CA VAL A 216 0.55 14.58 -15.41
C VAL A 216 1.90 14.19 -14.80
N VAL A 217 2.27 14.78 -13.67
CA VAL A 217 3.53 14.45 -12.98
C VAL A 217 3.58 12.98 -12.55
N LEU A 218 2.47 12.45 -12.01
CA LEU A 218 2.34 11.06 -11.62
C LEU A 218 2.52 10.13 -12.82
N VAL A 219 1.76 10.36 -13.90
CA VAL A 219 1.83 9.52 -15.12
C VAL A 219 3.23 9.54 -15.71
N ILE A 220 3.87 10.71 -15.81
CA ILE A 220 5.24 10.80 -16.31
C ILE A 220 6.21 10.04 -15.41
N SER A 221 6.06 10.18 -14.08
CA SER A 221 6.93 9.48 -13.12
C SER A 221 6.78 7.96 -13.24
N GLU A 222 5.57 7.43 -13.35
CA GLU A 222 5.31 6.00 -13.52
C GLU A 222 5.82 5.46 -14.86
N VAL A 223 5.67 6.22 -15.95
CA VAL A 223 6.22 5.86 -17.27
C VAL A 223 7.75 5.82 -17.22
N LEU A 224 8.39 6.80 -16.59
CA LEU A 224 9.84 6.83 -16.45
C LEU A 224 10.35 5.74 -15.51
N LEU A 225 9.66 5.50 -14.40
CA LEU A 225 9.94 4.38 -13.48
C LEU A 225 9.90 3.05 -14.23
N THR A 226 8.84 2.83 -15.01
CA THR A 226 8.67 1.64 -15.85
C THR A 226 9.80 1.53 -16.87
N TYR A 227 10.08 2.60 -17.60
CA TYR A 227 11.13 2.61 -18.62
C TYR A 227 12.52 2.30 -18.05
N VAL A 228 12.89 2.92 -16.91
CA VAL A 228 14.17 2.64 -16.24
C VAL A 228 14.21 1.22 -15.71
N SER A 229 13.12 0.73 -15.11
CA SER A 229 13.04 -0.63 -14.57
C SER A 229 13.19 -1.70 -15.66
N PHE A 230 12.53 -1.53 -16.82
CA PHE A 230 12.63 -2.47 -17.94
C PHE A 230 13.93 -2.33 -18.76
N GLY A 231 14.49 -1.12 -18.87
CA GLY A 231 15.79 -0.91 -19.51
C GLY A 231 16.92 -1.68 -18.82
N ASN A 232 16.78 -1.93 -17.51
CA ASN A 232 17.74 -2.70 -16.71
C ASN A 232 17.62 -4.22 -16.94
N ILE A 233 16.45 -4.74 -17.32
CA ILE A 233 16.23 -6.17 -17.57
C ILE A 233 16.84 -6.63 -18.91
N VAL A 234 16.93 -5.73 -19.89
CA VAL A 234 17.43 -6.05 -21.25
C VAL A 234 18.96 -5.88 -21.38
N SER A 235 19.60 -5.25 -20.39
CA SER A 235 21.04 -4.93 -20.42
C SER A 235 21.92 -5.88 -19.58
N THR A 236 21.33 -6.87 -18.92
CA THR A 236 21.98 -8.02 -18.26
C THR A 236 21.82 -9.28 -19.08
#